data_AF-A0A0C2XCR2-F1
#
_entry.id   AF-A0A0C2XCR2-F1
#
_cell.length_a   1.000
_cell.length_b   1.000
_cell.length_c   1.000
_cell.angle_alpha   90.00
_cell.angle_beta   90.00
_cell.angle_gamma   90.00
#
_symmetry.space_group_name_H-M   'P 1'
#
loop_
_entity.id
_entity.type
_entity.pdbx_description
1 polymer ?
#
loop_
_entity_poly.entity_id
_entity_poly.type
_entity_poly.pdbx_seq_one_letter_code
_entity_poly.pdbx_strand_id
1 'polypeptide(L)'
;MAEAANLTVRGLPVREVDHRFQKWQQVAQPILDYALLHALDLHADQDRCFTHMLWLTVKENMSALTPKATTGSEIVKYFRFVDATIHRIDDLVPTLTSEGMRDAITSSVKNSRDMRRRKENFGILIMIVFVESLNLQQLMTQTLDRFDPVLMPPNKNWKKELRILIDKGAVL
;
A
#
# COMPACT_ATOMS: atom_id res chain seq x y z
N MET A 1 1.26 10.33 -35.21
CA MET A 1 0.07 10.76 -34.45
C MET A 1 -0.81 9.55 -34.28
N ALA A 2 -0.90 8.99 -33.08
CA ALA A 2 -1.74 7.83 -32.80
C ALA A 2 -2.64 8.17 -31.61
N GLU A 3 -3.94 8.03 -31.82
CA GLU A 3 -4.99 8.21 -30.81
C GLU A 3 -4.68 7.36 -29.58
N ALA A 4 -4.35 8.01 -28.47
CA ALA A 4 -4.59 7.41 -27.17
C ALA A 4 -6.11 7.27 -27.06
N ALA A 5 -6.63 6.09 -27.40
CA ALA A 5 -8.00 5.72 -27.10
C ALA A 5 -8.29 6.18 -25.66
N ASN A 6 -9.35 6.97 -25.49
CA ASN A 6 -9.84 7.40 -24.18
C ASN A 6 -10.29 6.13 -23.44
N LEU A 7 -9.33 5.41 -22.87
CA LEU A 7 -9.55 4.28 -21.99
C LEU A 7 -10.30 4.86 -20.81
N THR A 8 -11.55 4.45 -20.71
CA THR A 8 -12.40 4.79 -19.57
C THR A 8 -12.54 3.53 -18.75
N VAL A 9 -12.37 3.66 -17.43
CA VAL A 9 -12.74 2.60 -16.50
C VAL A 9 -14.02 3.04 -15.82
N ARG A 10 -15.09 2.28 -16.07
CA ARG A 10 -16.43 2.55 -15.52
C ARG A 10 -16.93 3.99 -15.77
N GLY A 11 -16.59 4.56 -16.93
CA GLY A 11 -17.01 5.90 -17.35
C GLY A 11 -16.09 7.04 -16.92
N LEU A 12 -15.00 6.77 -16.20
CA LEU A 12 -13.98 7.78 -15.86
C LEU A 12 -12.72 7.59 -16.73
N PRO A 13 -12.08 8.67 -17.21
CA PRO A 13 -10.79 8.57 -17.89
C PRO A 13 -9.74 7.94 -16.95
N VAL A 14 -8.92 7.00 -17.46
CA VAL A 14 -7.85 6.35 -16.68
C VAL A 14 -6.97 7.37 -15.93
N ARG A 15 -6.61 8.48 -16.58
CA ARG A 15 -5.82 9.56 -15.97
C ARG A 15 -6.46 10.18 -14.72
N GLU A 16 -7.78 10.29 -14.70
CA GLU A 16 -8.50 10.84 -13.56
C GLU A 16 -8.50 9.83 -12.40
N VAL A 17 -8.63 8.55 -12.71
CA VAL A 17 -8.57 7.48 -11.72
C VAL A 17 -7.18 7.40 -11.09
N ASP A 18 -6.11 7.46 -11.90
CA ASP A 18 -4.73 7.50 -11.42
C ASP A 18 -4.50 8.70 -10.49
N HIS A 19 -4.97 9.89 -10.87
CA HIS A 19 -4.86 11.11 -10.04
C HIS A 19 -5.59 10.98 -8.71
N ARG A 20 -6.80 10.41 -8.72
CA ARG A 20 -7.58 10.15 -7.50
C ARG A 20 -6.91 9.09 -6.62
N PHE A 21 -6.32 8.06 -7.23
CA PHE A 21 -5.56 7.04 -6.52
C PHE A 21 -4.32 7.63 -5.84
N GLN A 22 -3.53 8.44 -6.53
CA GLN A 22 -2.38 9.12 -5.95
C GLN A 22 -2.78 10.01 -4.76
N LYS A 23 -3.86 10.79 -4.90
CA LYS A 23 -4.38 11.61 -3.81
C LYS A 23 -4.87 10.77 -2.63
N TRP A 24 -5.60 9.70 -2.89
CA TRP A 24 -6.05 8.78 -1.84
C TRP A 24 -4.87 8.17 -1.10
N GLN A 25 -3.84 7.70 -1.84
CA GLN A 25 -2.64 7.12 -1.26
C GLN A 25 -1.92 8.11 -0.35
N GLN A 26 -1.76 9.37 -0.79
CA GLN A 26 -1.15 10.43 0.04
C GLN A 26 -1.90 10.65 1.36
N VAL A 27 -3.23 10.66 1.31
CA VAL A 27 -4.06 10.89 2.51
C VAL A 27 -4.12 9.64 3.41
N ALA A 28 -4.14 8.45 2.81
CA ALA A 28 -4.19 7.18 3.53
C ALA A 28 -2.80 6.74 4.04
N GLN A 29 -1.71 7.38 3.61
CA GLN A 29 -0.34 6.99 3.94
C GLN A 29 -0.12 6.67 5.43
N PRO A 30 -0.56 7.50 6.40
CA PRO A 30 -0.33 7.19 7.83
C PRO A 30 -1.00 5.89 8.27
N ILE A 31 -2.18 5.61 7.74
CA ILE A 31 -2.97 4.40 8.05
C ILE A 31 -2.33 3.17 7.39
N LEU A 32 -1.82 3.35 6.17
CA LEU A 32 -1.14 2.30 5.41
C LEU A 32 0.20 1.93 6.07
N ASP A 33 0.96 2.92 6.52
CA ASP A 33 2.20 2.73 7.27
C ASP A 33 1.93 1.99 8.59
N TYR A 34 0.91 2.44 9.34
CA TYR A 34 0.45 1.76 10.55
C TYR A 34 0.13 0.28 10.30
N ALA A 35 -0.67 0.00 9.26
CA ALA A 35 -1.03 -1.37 8.92
C ALA A 35 0.17 -2.20 8.47
N LEU A 36 1.08 -1.64 7.68
CA LEU A 36 2.29 -2.30 7.22
C LEU A 36 3.19 -2.71 8.38
N LEU A 37 3.40 -1.81 9.33
CA LEU A 37 4.19 -2.06 10.54
C LEU A 37 3.61 -3.21 11.39
N HIS A 38 2.28 -3.23 11.60
CA HIS A 38 1.63 -4.30 12.36
C HIS A 38 1.48 -5.61 11.59
N ALA A 39 1.29 -5.54 10.26
CA ALA A 39 1.18 -6.73 9.43
C ALA A 39 2.48 -7.53 9.43
N LEU A 40 3.63 -6.85 9.36
CA LEU A 40 4.93 -7.52 9.36
C LEU A 40 5.34 -7.99 10.75
N ASP A 41 4.70 -7.52 11.82
CA ASP A 41 4.92 -7.98 13.21
C ASP A 41 6.42 -8.11 13.54
N LEU A 42 7.14 -7.00 13.33
CA LEU A 42 8.59 -6.91 13.49
C LEU A 42 9.07 -7.12 14.94
N HIS A 43 8.13 -7.19 15.89
CA HIS A 43 8.38 -7.61 17.27
C HIS A 43 8.79 -9.07 17.36
N ALA A 44 8.06 -9.92 16.64
CA ALA A 44 8.28 -11.35 16.64
C ALA A 44 9.51 -11.71 15.81
N ASP A 45 9.68 -11.05 14.66
CA ASP A 45 10.78 -11.32 13.75
C ASP A 45 11.13 -10.07 12.91
N GLN A 46 12.33 -9.54 13.15
CA GLN A 46 12.83 -8.34 12.49
C GLN A 46 13.13 -8.59 11.01
N ASP A 47 13.44 -9.83 10.61
CA ASP A 47 13.81 -10.18 9.24
C ASP A 47 12.61 -10.11 8.29
N ARG A 48 11.39 -9.99 8.84
CA ARG A 48 10.16 -9.78 8.07
C ARG A 48 10.18 -8.50 7.25
N CYS A 49 11.01 -7.51 7.59
CA CYS A 49 11.19 -6.32 6.75
C CYS A 49 11.83 -6.61 5.38
N PHE A 50 12.55 -7.73 5.20
CA PHE A 50 13.16 -8.09 3.90
C PHE A 50 12.83 -9.52 3.44
N THR A 51 11.84 -10.15 4.07
CA THR A 51 11.34 -11.49 3.70
C THR A 51 9.85 -11.51 3.43
N HIS A 52 9.08 -10.54 3.93
CA HIS A 52 7.64 -10.47 3.79
C HIS A 52 7.20 -9.09 3.27
N MET A 53 6.04 -9.05 2.64
CA MET A 53 5.39 -7.82 2.19
C MET A 53 3.88 -7.88 2.45
N LEU A 54 3.27 -6.71 2.61
CA LEU A 54 1.81 -6.58 2.70
C LEU A 54 1.21 -6.45 1.30
N TRP A 55 0.23 -7.27 0.98
CA TRP A 55 -0.61 -7.12 -0.21
C TRP A 55 -1.98 -6.59 0.22
N LEU A 56 -2.29 -5.36 -0.15
CA LEU A 56 -3.55 -4.69 0.15
C LEU A 56 -4.41 -4.65 -1.10
N THR A 57 -5.60 -5.25 -1.06
CA THR A 57 -6.57 -5.16 -2.14
C THR A 57 -7.65 -4.14 -1.79
N VAL A 58 -7.85 -3.19 -2.70
CA VAL A 58 -8.90 -2.16 -2.63
C VAL A 58 -9.72 -2.15 -3.90
N LYS A 59 -10.91 -1.56 -3.82
CA LYS A 59 -11.78 -1.33 -4.98
C LYS A 59 -12.38 0.06 -4.94
N GLU A 60 -12.74 0.60 -6.09
CA GLU A 60 -13.39 1.90 -6.16
C GLU A 60 -14.73 1.92 -5.41
N ASN A 61 -14.96 3.04 -4.72
CA ASN A 61 -16.19 3.32 -4.02
C ASN A 61 -17.17 4.06 -4.94
N MET A 62 -18.02 3.31 -5.65
CA MET A 62 -18.98 3.88 -6.60
C MET A 62 -19.94 4.91 -5.96
N SER A 63 -20.20 4.86 -4.64
CA SER A 63 -21.06 5.84 -3.96
C SER A 63 -20.37 7.17 -3.70
N ALA A 64 -19.04 7.24 -3.80
CA ALA A 64 -18.25 8.47 -3.69
C ALA A 64 -17.96 9.12 -5.06
N LEU A 65 -18.40 8.50 -6.16
CA LEU A 65 -18.17 8.99 -7.53
C LEU A 65 -19.20 10.04 -7.99
N THR A 66 -20.18 10.40 -7.16
CA THR A 66 -21.07 11.53 -7.46
C THR A 66 -20.29 12.85 -7.43
N PRO A 67 -20.39 13.68 -8.48
CA PRO A 67 -19.62 14.92 -8.60
C PRO A 67 -20.23 15.99 -7.69
N LYS A 68 -19.87 15.98 -6.41
CA LYS A 68 -20.00 17.14 -5.54
C LYS A 68 -18.61 17.58 -5.10
N ALA A 69 -18.47 18.89 -4.89
CA ALA A 69 -17.20 19.58 -4.79
C ALA A 69 -16.27 18.94 -3.75
N THR A 70 -15.09 18.53 -4.22
CA THR A 70 -14.00 17.87 -3.50
C THR A 70 -13.70 18.52 -2.16
N THR A 71 -14.35 18.02 -1.12
CA THR A 71 -13.90 18.20 0.25
C THR A 71 -12.87 17.11 0.57
N GLY A 72 -11.85 17.41 1.37
CA GLY A 72 -10.76 16.45 1.67
C GLY A 72 -11.27 15.10 2.22
N SER A 73 -12.44 15.10 2.88
CA SER A 73 -13.12 13.90 3.40
C SER A 73 -13.71 12.98 2.32
N GLU A 74 -14.04 13.49 1.14
CA GLU A 74 -14.51 12.68 0.00
C GLU A 74 -13.36 11.96 -0.69
N ILE A 75 -12.16 12.59 -0.74
CA ILE A 75 -10.96 11.98 -1.30
C ILE A 75 -10.59 10.69 -0.57
N VAL A 76 -10.79 10.65 0.75
CA VAL A 76 -10.45 9.48 1.56
C VAL A 76 -11.38 8.29 1.29
N LYS A 77 -12.59 8.55 0.78
CA LYS A 77 -13.61 7.51 0.53
C LYS A 77 -13.58 6.94 -0.88
N TYR A 78 -12.65 7.35 -1.76
CA TYR A 78 -12.60 6.87 -3.15
C TYR A 78 -12.37 5.38 -3.29
N PHE A 79 -11.65 4.76 -2.36
CA PHE A 79 -11.37 3.33 -2.38
C PHE A 79 -11.90 2.70 -1.09
N ARG A 80 -12.44 1.48 -1.21
CA ARG A 80 -12.89 0.66 -0.10
C ARG A 80 -11.93 -0.50 0.08
N PHE A 81 -11.73 -0.88 1.33
CA PHE A 81 -10.95 -2.06 1.66
C PHE A 81 -11.67 -3.33 1.17
N VAL A 82 -10.94 -4.22 0.50
CA VAL A 82 -11.43 -5.57 0.17
C VAL A 82 -10.77 -6.56 1.11
N ASP A 83 -9.45 -6.67 1.01
CA ASP A 83 -8.67 -7.61 1.78
C ASP A 83 -7.22 -7.15 1.97
N ALA A 84 -6.52 -7.77 2.94
CA ALA A 84 -5.10 -7.57 3.16
C ALA A 84 -4.44 -8.89 3.58
N THR A 85 -3.38 -9.28 2.88
CA THR A 85 -2.67 -10.54 3.07
C THR A 85 -1.17 -10.29 3.19
N ILE A 86 -0.49 -11.13 3.95
CA ILE A 86 0.97 -11.08 4.08
C ILE A 86 1.53 -12.17 3.18
N HIS A 87 2.48 -11.80 2.32
CA HIS A 87 3.14 -12.73 1.41
C HIS A 87 4.63 -12.73 1.66
N ARG A 88 5.27 -13.90 1.49
CA ARG A 88 6.71 -13.96 1.38
C ARG A 88 7.13 -13.35 0.05
N ILE A 89 8.21 -12.60 0.07
CA ILE A 89 8.71 -11.90 -1.11
C ILE A 89 9.13 -12.89 -2.19
N ASP A 90 9.87 -13.93 -1.81
CA ASP A 90 10.38 -14.94 -2.74
C ASP A 90 9.26 -15.74 -3.45
N ASP A 91 8.09 -15.85 -2.81
CA ASP A 91 6.93 -16.55 -3.40
C ASP A 91 6.16 -15.65 -4.37
N LEU A 92 6.00 -14.37 -4.02
CA LEU A 92 5.14 -13.45 -4.75
C LEU A 92 5.86 -12.75 -5.92
N VAL A 93 7.10 -12.30 -5.74
CA VAL A 93 7.85 -11.53 -6.77
C VAL A 93 7.93 -12.26 -8.12
N PRO A 94 8.18 -13.58 -8.19
CA PRO A 94 8.21 -14.28 -9.48
C PRO A 94 6.88 -14.29 -10.23
N THR A 95 5.76 -14.12 -9.52
CA THR A 95 4.40 -14.14 -10.10
C THR A 95 3.96 -12.78 -10.64
N LEU A 96 4.68 -11.70 -10.31
CA LEU A 96 4.37 -10.36 -10.78
C LEU A 96 4.66 -10.23 -12.27
N THR A 97 3.70 -9.66 -13.01
CA THR A 97 3.82 -9.46 -14.47
C THR A 97 4.71 -8.27 -14.83
N SER A 98 4.84 -7.30 -13.93
CA SER A 98 5.63 -6.08 -14.14
C SER A 98 7.10 -6.30 -13.80
N GLU A 99 7.97 -6.28 -14.83
CA GLU A 99 9.43 -6.37 -14.66
C GLU A 99 9.97 -5.24 -13.76
N GLY A 100 9.57 -3.99 -14.03
CA GLY A 100 9.98 -2.85 -13.21
C GLY A 100 9.57 -2.97 -11.74
N MET A 101 8.42 -3.59 -11.44
CA MET A 101 8.01 -3.85 -10.05
C MET A 101 8.88 -4.92 -9.39
N ARG A 102 9.21 -6.00 -10.11
CA ARG A 102 10.11 -7.06 -9.61
C ARG A 102 11.49 -6.49 -9.28
N ASP A 103 12.03 -5.65 -10.15
CA ASP A 103 13.34 -5.01 -9.96
C ASP A 103 13.33 -4.04 -8.78
N ALA A 104 12.26 -3.24 -8.64
CA ALA A 104 12.10 -2.32 -7.54
C ALA A 104 12.04 -3.05 -6.19
N ILE A 105 11.23 -4.12 -6.08
CA ILE A 105 11.14 -4.93 -4.85
C ILE A 105 12.50 -5.58 -4.54
N THR A 106 13.14 -6.19 -5.53
CA THR A 106 14.45 -6.83 -5.36
C THR A 106 15.51 -5.84 -4.87
N SER A 107 15.50 -4.62 -5.44
CA SER A 107 16.37 -3.52 -5.04
C SER A 107 16.08 -3.06 -3.60
N SER A 108 14.81 -2.91 -3.22
CA SER A 108 14.41 -2.56 -1.85
C SER A 108 14.83 -3.63 -0.84
N VAL A 109 14.69 -4.91 -1.17
CA VAL A 109 15.15 -6.02 -0.31
C VAL A 109 16.66 -5.99 -0.13
N LYS A 110 17.41 -5.80 -1.23
CA LYS A 110 18.87 -5.69 -1.18
C LYS A 110 19.30 -4.50 -0.30
N ASN A 111 18.71 -3.34 -0.53
CA ASN A 111 18.98 -2.13 0.25
C ASN A 111 18.64 -2.35 1.74
N SER A 112 17.49 -2.95 2.05
CA SER A 112 17.10 -3.26 3.42
C SER A 112 18.12 -4.16 4.13
N ARG A 113 18.62 -5.20 3.45
CA ARG A 113 19.67 -6.09 3.98
C ARG A 113 20.98 -5.35 4.22
N ASP A 114 21.36 -4.44 3.32
CA ASP A 114 22.58 -3.65 3.46
C ASP A 114 22.47 -2.63 4.61
N MET A 115 21.32 -1.99 4.81
CA MET A 115 21.05 -1.10 5.95
C MET A 115 21.18 -1.85 7.28
N ARG A 116 20.64 -3.08 7.34
CA ARG A 116 20.76 -3.96 8.51
C ARG A 116 22.22 -4.31 8.82
N ARG A 117 23.03 -4.62 7.80
CA ARG A 117 24.46 -4.92 7.94
C ARG A 117 25.25 -3.73 8.48
N ARG A 118 24.90 -2.51 8.07
CA ARG A 118 25.56 -1.26 8.49
C ARG A 118 25.08 -0.75 9.85
N LYS A 119 24.03 -1.36 10.43
CA LYS A 119 23.35 -0.88 11.65
C LYS A 119 22.87 0.57 11.54
N GLU A 120 22.64 1.05 10.31
CA GLU A 120 22.20 2.42 10.04
C GLU A 120 20.72 2.58 10.36
N ASN A 121 19.92 1.59 9.96
CA ASN A 121 18.46 1.58 10.06
C ASN A 121 17.95 0.14 10.22
N PHE A 122 16.66 -0.02 10.53
CA PHE A 122 16.05 -1.33 10.72
C PHE A 122 15.82 -2.06 9.39
N GLY A 123 15.31 -1.36 8.38
CA GLY A 123 15.07 -1.93 7.04
C GLY A 123 14.07 -1.11 6.22
N ILE A 124 13.61 -1.70 5.11
CA ILE A 124 12.61 -1.11 4.22
C ILE A 124 11.40 -2.03 4.21
N LEU A 125 10.25 -1.53 4.64
CA LEU A 125 8.99 -2.27 4.59
C LEU A 125 8.37 -2.12 3.20
N ILE A 126 7.76 -3.19 2.71
CA ILE A 126 7.23 -3.28 1.35
C ILE A 126 5.74 -3.59 1.40
N MET A 127 4.95 -2.82 0.66
CA MET A 127 3.53 -3.05 0.44
C MET A 127 3.20 -2.93 -1.05
N ILE A 128 2.31 -3.78 -1.53
CA ILE A 128 1.66 -3.62 -2.84
C ILE A 128 0.20 -3.29 -2.59
N VAL A 129 -0.27 -2.19 -3.16
CA VAL A 129 -1.70 -1.85 -3.21
C VAL A 129 -2.23 -2.27 -4.58
N PHE A 130 -3.16 -3.22 -4.58
CA PHE A 130 -3.86 -3.69 -5.77
C PHE A 130 -5.27 -3.10 -5.83
N VAL A 131 -5.55 -2.34 -6.88
CA VAL A 131 -6.88 -1.83 -7.19
C VAL A 131 -7.56 -2.82 -8.14
N GLU A 132 -8.38 -3.70 -7.58
CA GLU A 132 -8.98 -4.84 -8.30
C GLU A 132 -9.78 -4.39 -9.53
N SER A 133 -10.54 -3.30 -9.42
CA SER A 133 -11.41 -2.82 -10.50
C SER A 133 -10.67 -2.27 -11.71
N LEU A 134 -9.38 -1.95 -11.56
CA LEU A 134 -8.53 -1.37 -12.60
C LEU A 134 -7.42 -2.32 -13.05
N ASN A 135 -7.25 -3.44 -12.35
CA ASN A 135 -6.05 -4.27 -12.42
C ASN A 135 -4.75 -3.45 -12.24
N LEU A 136 -4.79 -2.43 -11.38
CA LEU A 136 -3.66 -1.53 -11.11
C LEU A 136 -2.92 -2.01 -9.87
N GLN A 137 -1.59 -2.14 -9.96
CA GLN A 137 -0.73 -2.48 -8.83
C GLN A 137 0.23 -1.33 -8.57
N GLN A 138 0.30 -0.86 -7.33
CA GLN A 138 1.23 0.18 -6.90
C GLN A 138 2.14 -0.35 -5.80
N LEU A 139 3.44 -0.26 -6.03
CA LEU A 139 4.44 -0.51 -5.01
C LEU A 139 4.55 0.69 -4.06
N MET A 140 4.54 0.41 -2.77
CA MET A 140 4.81 1.36 -1.70
C MET A 140 5.92 0.81 -0.82
N THR A 141 6.85 1.68 -0.45
CA THR A 141 8.00 1.32 0.38
C THR A 141 8.19 2.35 1.48
N GLN A 142 8.49 1.89 2.69
CA GLN A 142 8.71 2.75 3.84
C GLN A 142 10.02 2.37 4.51
N THR A 143 10.95 3.33 4.61
CA THR A 143 12.18 3.14 5.38
C THR A 143 11.87 3.25 6.87
N LEU A 144 12.33 2.26 7.64
CA LEU A 144 12.18 2.23 9.08
C LEU A 144 13.53 2.56 9.75
N ASP A 145 13.66 3.80 10.20
CA ASP A 145 14.92 4.28 10.80
C ASP A 145 15.13 3.70 12.20
N ARG A 146 14.10 3.75 13.04
CA ARG A 146 14.11 3.19 14.41
C ARG A 146 12.81 2.45 14.68
N PHE A 147 12.94 1.23 15.20
CA PHE A 147 11.81 0.45 15.69
C PHE A 147 11.92 0.37 17.21
N ASP A 148 10.98 1.02 17.90
CA ASP A 148 10.82 0.86 19.34
C ASP A 148 9.58 -0.01 19.60
N PRO A 149 9.75 -1.25 20.08
CA PRO A 149 8.65 -2.13 20.46
C PRO A 149 7.66 -1.49 21.44
N VAL A 150 8.13 -0.62 22.33
CA VAL A 150 7.29 0.01 23.34
C VAL A 150 6.32 1.02 22.70
N LEU A 151 6.77 1.73 21.66
CA LEU A 151 5.98 2.75 20.98
C LEU A 151 4.92 2.16 20.04
N MET A 152 5.01 0.86 19.73
CA MET A 152 4.12 0.24 18.75
C MET A 152 3.74 -1.18 19.16
N PRO A 153 2.93 -1.38 20.21
CA PRO A 153 2.60 -2.70 20.73
C PRO A 153 1.94 -3.60 19.67
N PRO A 154 2.06 -4.93 19.78
CA PRO A 154 1.43 -5.86 18.83
C PRO A 154 -0.09 -5.63 18.73
N ASN A 155 -0.60 -5.47 17.52
CA ASN A 155 -2.04 -5.33 17.29
C ASN A 155 -2.57 -6.50 16.45
N LYS A 156 -3.25 -7.47 17.08
CA LYS A 156 -3.86 -8.61 16.37
C LYS A 156 -5.07 -8.22 15.51
N ASN A 157 -5.65 -7.03 15.75
CA ASN A 157 -6.83 -6.52 15.06
C ASN A 157 -6.50 -5.49 13.97
N TRP A 158 -5.22 -5.30 13.64
CA TRP A 158 -4.75 -4.28 12.68
C TRP A 158 -5.54 -4.31 11.36
N LYS A 159 -5.88 -5.50 10.84
CA LYS A 159 -6.63 -5.67 9.59
C LYS A 159 -8.07 -5.16 9.69
N LYS A 160 -8.72 -5.36 10.85
CA LYS A 160 -10.06 -4.86 11.13
C LYS A 160 -10.04 -3.34 11.28
N GLU A 161 -9.04 -2.81 11.98
CA GLU A 161 -8.86 -1.37 12.15
C GLU A 161 -8.55 -0.67 10.82
N LEU A 162 -7.67 -1.25 10.00
CA LEU A 162 -7.38 -0.78 8.65
C LEU A 162 -8.66 -0.66 7.80
N ARG A 163 -9.50 -1.70 7.79
CA ARG A 163 -10.80 -1.66 7.11
C ARG A 163 -11.66 -0.50 7.62
N ILE A 164 -11.79 -0.35 8.94
CA ILE A 164 -12.59 0.71 9.55
C ILE A 164 -12.04 2.10 9.16
N LEU A 165 -10.73 2.30 9.19
CA LEU A 165 -10.09 3.59 8.91
C LEU A 165 -10.22 3.97 7.43
N ILE A 166 -9.97 3.02 6.53
CA ILE A 166 -10.17 3.21 5.08
C ILE A 166 -11.64 3.50 4.78
N ASP A 167 -12.58 2.71 5.29
CA ASP A 167 -14.00 2.86 4.98
C ASP A 167 -14.61 4.13 5.59
N LYS A 168 -14.16 4.54 6.78
CA LYS A 168 -14.59 5.82 7.40
C LYS A 168 -13.96 7.03 6.73
N GLY A 169 -12.81 6.86 6.08
CA GLY A 169 -12.03 7.94 5.54
C GLY A 169 -11.37 8.81 6.61
N ALA A 170 -11.02 8.21 7.76
CA ALA A 170 -10.41 8.92 8.87
C ALA A 170 -8.90 9.02 8.66
N VAL A 171 -8.34 10.23 8.73
CA VAL A 171 -6.89 10.44 8.85
C VAL A 171 -6.57 10.44 10.35
N LEU A 172 -5.64 9.59 10.78
CA LEU A 172 -5.15 9.54 12.16
C LEU A 172 -4.22 10.72 12.45
#